data_AF-A0A535P6F7-F1
#
_entry.id   AF-A0A535P6F7-F1
#
_cell.length_a   1.000
_cell.length_b   1.000
_cell.length_c   1.000
_cell.angle_alpha   90.00
_cell.angle_beta   90.00
_cell.angle_gamma   90.00
#
_symmetry.space_group_name_H-M   'P 1'
#
loop_
_entity.id
_entity.type
_entity.pdbx_description
1 polymer ?
#
loop_
_entity_poly.entity_id
_entity_poly.type
_entity_poly.pdbx_seq_one_letter_code
_entity_poly.pdbx_strand_id
1 'polypeptide(L)'
;MNRIRHGYLDLHPEAEPYFVTTHHDDFRGVSITMGFESTPRGGPGEIAHALQTLPGVVAVLVGVVAGALGALVARAFGAPTGVMVGAAIAGFVLTGALIGALGARGFSKFYAAHTSR
;
A
#
# COMPACT_ATOMS: atom_id res chain seq x y z
N MET A 1 9.06 0.97 10.48
CA MET A 1 10.32 0.24 10.73
C MET A 1 11.51 1.19 10.83
N ASN A 2 11.55 2.26 10.03
CA ASN A 2 12.63 3.25 10.02
C ASN A 2 12.93 3.81 11.41
N ARG A 3 11.90 4.26 12.13
CA ARG A 3 12.03 4.70 13.53
C ARG A 3 12.71 3.68 14.46
N ILE A 4 12.44 2.39 14.27
CA ILE A 4 13.05 1.32 15.08
C ILE A 4 14.52 1.14 14.70
N ARG A 5 14.84 1.18 13.39
CA ARG A 5 16.24 1.17 12.92
C ARG A 5 17.03 2.35 13.46
N HIS A 6 16.43 3.54 13.52
CA HIS A 6 17.03 4.69 14.18
C HIS A 6 17.37 4.38 15.64
N GLY A 7 16.41 3.85 16.40
CA GLY A 7 16.64 3.47 17.80
C GLY A 7 17.72 2.40 17.98
N TYR A 8 17.88 1.48 17.02
CA TYR A 8 19.00 0.53 17.04
C TYR A 8 20.35 1.23 16.81
N LEU A 9 20.43 2.21 15.92
CA LEU A 9 21.65 2.98 15.68
C LEU A 9 22.00 3.90 16.86
N ASP A 10 21.00 4.41 17.57
CA ASP A 10 21.21 5.17 18.80
C ASP A 10 21.91 4.33 19.89
N LEU A 11 21.68 3.01 19.89
CA LEU A 11 22.29 2.07 20.84
C LEU A 11 23.61 1.45 20.33
N HIS A 12 23.65 1.10 19.05
CA HIS A 12 24.74 0.37 18.38
C HIS A 12 25.02 0.96 17.00
N PRO A 13 25.84 2.03 16.89
CA PRO A 13 26.18 2.67 15.62
C PRO A 13 26.86 1.72 14.62
N GLU A 14 27.58 0.72 15.11
CA GLU A 14 28.22 -0.34 14.32
C GLU A 14 27.23 -1.18 13.51
N ALA A 15 25.92 -1.10 13.81
CA ALA A 15 24.89 -1.80 13.07
C ALA A 15 24.56 -1.17 11.70
N GLU A 16 25.02 0.06 11.44
CA GLU A 16 24.69 0.82 10.22
C GLU A 16 24.95 0.05 8.91
N PRO A 17 26.10 -0.64 8.72
CA PRO A 17 26.39 -1.35 7.48
C PRO A 17 25.45 -2.52 7.19
N TYR A 18 24.69 -2.99 8.18
CA TYR A 18 23.77 -4.11 8.05
C TYR A 18 22.35 -3.69 7.64
N PHE A 19 22.03 -2.39 7.65
CA PHE A 19 20.72 -1.91 7.22
C PHE A 19 20.69 -1.59 5.74
N VAL A 20 19.94 -2.40 4.98
CA VAL A 20 19.69 -2.19 3.53
C VAL A 20 18.62 -1.12 3.27
N THR A 21 17.81 -0.81 4.27
CA THR A 21 16.70 0.16 4.18
C THR A 21 16.96 1.32 5.13
N THR A 22 16.47 2.52 4.79
CA THR A 22 16.75 3.74 5.55
C THR A 22 16.31 3.67 7.02
N HIS A 23 17.03 4.39 7.87
CA HIS A 23 16.74 4.59 9.28
C HIS A 23 16.06 5.95 9.56
N HIS A 24 15.88 6.81 8.57
CA HIS A 24 15.19 8.08 8.76
C HIS A 24 13.66 7.90 8.76
N ASP A 25 13.01 8.43 9.81
CA ASP A 25 11.55 8.40 9.98
C ASP A 25 10.89 9.67 9.42
N ASP A 26 11.40 10.16 8.30
CA ASP A 26 10.84 11.28 7.55
C ASP A 26 10.12 10.77 6.28
N PHE A 27 9.43 11.67 5.59
CA PHE A 27 8.67 11.31 4.39
C PHE A 27 9.53 10.67 3.30
N ARG A 28 10.74 11.19 3.11
CA ARG A 28 11.70 10.67 2.13
C ARG A 28 12.16 9.27 2.52
N GLY A 29 12.53 9.05 3.78
CA GLY A 29 12.94 7.74 4.28
C GLY A 29 11.83 6.70 4.19
N VAL A 30 10.59 7.06 4.52
CA VAL A 30 9.46 6.13 4.35
C VAL A 30 9.26 5.77 2.87
N SER A 31 9.36 6.75 1.97
CA SER A 31 9.24 6.53 0.52
C SER A 31 10.33 5.59 -0.03
N ILE A 32 11.58 5.78 0.38
CA ILE A 32 12.71 4.91 0.01
C ILE A 32 12.52 3.49 0.53
N THR A 33 11.99 3.33 1.75
CA THR A 33 11.69 1.99 2.29
C THR A 33 10.60 1.27 1.53
N MET A 34 9.66 2.02 0.95
CA MET A 34 8.65 1.49 0.03
C MET A 34 9.19 1.26 -1.39
N GLY A 35 10.48 1.47 -1.62
CA GLY A 35 11.14 1.22 -2.90
C GLY A 35 11.03 2.38 -3.89
N PHE A 36 10.57 3.56 -3.48
CA PHE A 36 10.56 4.73 -4.36
C PHE A 36 11.93 5.42 -4.33
N GLU A 37 12.47 5.77 -5.51
CA GLU A 37 13.74 6.52 -5.62
C GLU A 37 13.63 7.95 -5.08
N SER A 38 12.42 8.51 -5.04
CA SER A 38 12.13 9.83 -4.50
C SER A 38 10.71 9.92 -3.92
N THR A 39 10.37 11.05 -3.30
CA THR A 39 9.02 11.39 -2.84
C THR A 39 8.01 11.24 -4.00
N PRO A 40 7.03 10.32 -3.91
CA PRO A 40 6.07 10.10 -4.98
C PRO A 40 5.24 11.35 -5.26
N ARG A 41 5.02 11.67 -6.54
CA ARG A 41 4.22 12.82 -7.01
C ARG A 41 2.86 12.45 -7.59
N GLY A 42 2.52 11.16 -7.63
CA GLY A 42 1.24 10.64 -8.14
C GLY A 42 1.22 10.39 -9.65
N GLY A 43 2.37 10.24 -10.30
CA GLY A 43 2.44 9.95 -11.74
C GLY A 43 2.02 8.52 -12.09
N PRO A 44 1.60 8.25 -13.34
CA PRO A 44 1.19 6.89 -13.76
C PRO A 44 2.31 5.85 -13.63
N GLY A 45 3.58 6.23 -13.84
CA GLY A 45 4.73 5.35 -13.60
C GLY A 45 4.92 4.98 -12.12
N GLU A 46 4.62 5.91 -11.22
CA GLU A 46 4.70 5.66 -9.77
C GLU A 46 3.54 4.79 -9.29
N ILE A 47 2.36 4.91 -9.91
CA ILE A 47 1.24 3.99 -9.65
C ILE A 47 1.60 2.58 -10.09
N ALA A 48 2.21 2.43 -11.28
CA ALA A 48 2.68 1.12 -11.76
C ALA A 48 3.73 0.51 -10.80
N HIS A 49 4.69 1.32 -10.35
CA HIS A 49 5.67 0.90 -9.36
C HIS A 49 5.04 0.53 -8.02
N ALA A 50 4.08 1.34 -7.54
CA ALA A 50 3.36 1.07 -6.30
C ALA A 50 2.68 -0.32 -6.32
N LEU A 51 2.16 -0.77 -7.46
CA LEU A 51 1.58 -2.10 -7.62
C LEU A 51 2.61 -3.24 -7.55
N GLN A 52 3.88 -2.96 -7.85
CA GLN A 52 4.98 -3.93 -7.77
C GLN A 52 5.59 -4.01 -6.36
N THR A 53 5.28 -3.06 -5.49
CA THR A 53 5.68 -3.11 -4.07
C THR A 53 4.89 -4.18 -3.32
N LEU A 54 5.46 -4.66 -2.21
CA LEU A 54 4.78 -5.64 -1.35
C LEU A 54 3.38 -5.18 -0.90
N PRO A 55 3.17 -3.93 -0.41
CA PRO A 55 1.84 -3.43 -0.11
C PRO A 55 0.88 -3.42 -1.31
N GLY A 56 1.40 -3.08 -2.51
CA GLY A 56 0.61 -3.04 -3.74
C GLY A 56 0.11 -4.42 -4.16
N VAL A 57 1.00 -5.41 -4.20
CA VAL A 57 0.64 -6.80 -4.53
C VAL A 57 -0.37 -7.34 -3.53
N VAL A 58 -0.17 -7.10 -2.22
CA VAL A 58 -1.13 -7.51 -1.19
C VAL A 58 -2.49 -6.87 -1.40
N ALA A 59 -2.56 -5.58 -1.75
CA ALA A 59 -3.82 -4.90 -2.04
C ALA A 59 -4.56 -5.53 -3.23
N VAL A 60 -3.84 -5.89 -4.30
CA VAL A 60 -4.42 -6.60 -5.45
C VAL A 60 -4.98 -7.95 -5.04
N LEU A 61 -4.21 -8.75 -4.29
CA LEU A 61 -4.65 -10.06 -3.81
C LEU A 61 -5.91 -9.97 -2.93
N VAL A 62 -5.94 -9.01 -2.00
CA VAL A 62 -7.11 -8.74 -1.16
C VAL A 62 -8.32 -8.35 -2.02
N GLY A 63 -8.12 -7.51 -3.04
CA GLY A 63 -9.16 -7.18 -4.01
C GLY A 63 -9.70 -8.41 -4.75
N VAL A 64 -8.82 -9.31 -5.20
CA VAL A 64 -9.22 -10.55 -5.90
C VAL A 64 -10.06 -11.43 -4.99
N VAL A 65 -9.65 -11.60 -3.73
CA VAL A 65 -10.43 -12.35 -2.73
C VAL A 65 -11.79 -11.70 -2.50
N ALA A 66 -11.85 -10.38 -2.37
CA ALA A 66 -13.11 -9.66 -2.20
C ALA A 66 -14.04 -9.83 -3.41
N GLY A 67 -13.50 -9.80 -4.63
CA GLY A 67 -14.27 -10.09 -5.84
C GLY A 67 -14.79 -11.53 -5.87
N ALA A 68 -13.95 -12.52 -5.58
CA ALA A 68 -14.37 -13.92 -5.51
C ALA A 68 -15.48 -14.13 -4.46
N LEU A 69 -15.38 -13.48 -3.30
CA LEU A 69 -16.43 -13.48 -2.28
C LEU A 69 -17.73 -12.84 -2.81
N GLY A 70 -17.65 -11.72 -3.53
CA GLY A 70 -18.81 -11.09 -4.17
C GLY A 70 -19.56 -12.03 -5.11
N ALA A 71 -18.84 -12.75 -5.98
CA ALA A 71 -19.44 -13.77 -6.85
C ALA A 71 -20.05 -14.93 -6.07
N LEU A 72 -19.39 -15.41 -5.01
CA LEU A 72 -19.89 -16.50 -4.18
C LEU A 72 -21.18 -16.12 -3.45
N VAL A 73 -21.25 -14.90 -2.92
CA VAL A 73 -22.46 -14.34 -2.32
C VAL A 73 -23.58 -14.28 -3.36
N ALA A 74 -23.31 -13.73 -4.55
CA ALA A 74 -24.32 -13.69 -5.63
C ALA A 74 -24.81 -15.10 -6.00
N ARG A 75 -23.91 -16.07 -6.08
CA ARG A 75 -24.26 -17.48 -6.32
C ARG A 75 -25.14 -18.05 -5.22
N ALA A 76 -24.87 -17.74 -3.95
CA ALA A 76 -25.66 -18.24 -2.82
C ALA A 76 -27.12 -17.78 -2.88
N PHE A 77 -27.40 -16.63 -3.50
CA PHE A 77 -28.74 -16.11 -3.74
C PHE A 77 -29.35 -16.54 -5.09
N GLY A 78 -28.74 -17.50 -5.80
CA GLY A 78 -29.25 -18.00 -7.07
C GLY A 78 -29.15 -17.00 -8.22
N ALA A 79 -28.25 -16.01 -8.12
CA ALA A 79 -28.11 -14.99 -9.15
C ALA A 79 -27.59 -15.58 -10.48
N PRO A 80 -28.02 -15.04 -11.64
CA PRO A 80 -27.52 -15.47 -12.94
C PRO A 80 -26.04 -15.09 -13.13
N THR A 81 -25.35 -15.76 -14.06
CA THR A 81 -23.91 -15.59 -14.32
C THR A 81 -23.49 -14.13 -14.50
N GLY A 82 -24.29 -13.33 -15.21
CA GLY A 82 -23.99 -11.91 -15.43
C GLY A 82 -23.93 -11.10 -14.12
N VAL A 83 -24.82 -11.38 -13.17
CA VAL A 83 -24.83 -10.73 -11.85
C VAL A 83 -23.64 -11.20 -11.01
N MET A 84 -23.27 -12.48 -11.10
CA MET A 84 -22.08 -13.01 -10.41
C MET A 84 -20.79 -12.33 -10.90
N VAL A 85 -20.63 -12.19 -12.23
CA VAL A 85 -19.47 -11.50 -12.82
C VAL A 85 -19.45 -10.03 -12.41
N GLY A 86 -20.61 -9.36 -12.46
CA GLY A 86 -20.74 -7.98 -12.00
C GLY A 86 -20.36 -7.81 -10.52
N ALA A 87 -20.82 -8.71 -9.65
CA ALA A 87 -20.48 -8.70 -8.23
C ALA A 87 -18.98 -8.93 -7.98
N ALA A 88 -18.32 -9.79 -8.77
CA ALA A 88 -16.89 -10.00 -8.66
C ALA A 88 -16.07 -8.77 -9.05
N ILE A 89 -16.40 -8.16 -10.19
CA ILE A 89 -15.73 -6.93 -10.65
C ILE A 89 -15.96 -5.81 -9.64
N ALA A 90 -17.20 -5.63 -9.18
CA ALA A 90 -17.52 -4.62 -8.18
C ALA A 90 -16.75 -4.85 -6.87
N GLY A 91 -16.69 -6.09 -6.37
CA GLY A 91 -15.94 -6.43 -5.16
C GLY A 91 -14.45 -6.10 -5.28
N PHE A 92 -13.83 -6.44 -6.41
CA PHE A 92 -12.43 -6.11 -6.69
C PHE A 92 -12.19 -4.59 -6.73
N VAL A 93 -12.97 -3.88 -7.55
CA VAL A 93 -12.79 -2.44 -7.79
C VAL A 93 -13.06 -1.62 -6.53
N LEU A 94 -14.16 -1.91 -5.81
CA LEU A 94 -14.51 -1.19 -4.58
C LEU A 94 -13.47 -1.40 -3.48
N THR A 95 -12.99 -2.63 -3.32
CA THR A 95 -11.96 -2.95 -2.32
C THR A 95 -10.64 -2.26 -2.66
N GLY A 96 -10.20 -2.34 -3.92
CA GLY A 96 -8.99 -1.65 -4.39
C GLY A 96 -9.09 -0.13 -4.23
N ALA A 97 -10.22 0.46 -4.60
CA ALA A 97 -10.47 1.89 -4.44
C ALA A 97 -10.47 2.32 -2.97
N LEU A 98 -11.05 1.52 -2.07
CA LEU A 98 -11.05 1.79 -0.64
C LEU A 98 -9.63 1.74 -0.05
N ILE A 99 -8.87 0.69 -0.36
CA ILE A 99 -7.47 0.56 0.09
C ILE A 99 -6.64 1.73 -0.43
N GLY A 100 -6.77 2.07 -1.72
CA GLY A 100 -6.08 3.20 -2.33
C GLY A 100 -6.44 4.54 -1.68
N ALA A 101 -7.73 4.80 -1.45
CA ALA A 101 -8.20 6.03 -0.82
C ALA A 101 -7.72 6.15 0.63
N LEU A 102 -7.78 5.07 1.41
CA LEU A 102 -7.30 5.05 2.80
C LEU A 102 -5.78 5.20 2.87
N GLY A 103 -5.04 4.51 1.98
CA GLY A 103 -3.59 4.61 1.86
C GLY A 103 -3.15 6.04 1.52
N ALA A 104 -3.76 6.64 0.48
CA ALA A 104 -3.48 8.01 0.07
C ALA A 104 -3.77 9.01 1.21
N ARG A 105 -4.92 8.86 1.90
CA ARG A 105 -5.25 9.71 3.06
C ARG A 105 -4.22 9.59 4.18
N GLY A 106 -3.76 8.38 4.49
CA GLY A 106 -2.73 8.15 5.49
C GLY A 106 -1.41 8.82 5.11
N PHE A 107 -1.00 8.65 3.85
CA PHE A 107 0.23 9.23 3.31
C PHE A 107 0.20 10.76 3.29
N SER A 108 -0.93 11.37 2.87
CA SER A 108 -1.10 12.83 2.88
C SER A 108 -1.06 13.42 4.30
N LYS A 109 -1.67 12.76 5.29
CA LYS A 109 -1.58 13.18 6.69
C LYS A 109 -0.16 13.12 7.22
N PHE A 110 0.56 12.04 6.90
CA PHE A 110 1.95 11.86 7.30
C PHE A 110 2.87 12.89 6.64
N TYR A 111 2.68 13.17 5.34
CA TYR A 111 3.38 14.22 4.61
C TYR A 111 3.21 15.57 5.30
N ALA A 112 1.98 16.01 5.53
CA ALA A 112 1.68 17.31 6.14
C ALA A 112 2.32 17.49 7.52
N ALA A 113 2.42 16.42 8.30
CA ALA A 113 3.06 16.44 9.62
C ALA A 113 4.58 16.62 9.58
N HIS A 114 5.25 16.29 8.45
CA HIS A 114 6.71 16.30 8.32
C HIS A 114 7.26 17.38 7.39
N THR A 115 6.41 18.08 6.63
CA THR A 115 6.83 19.25 5.81
C THR A 115 6.62 20.60 6.50
N SER A 116 6.02 20.62 7.69
CA SER A 116 5.70 21.85 8.46
C SER A 116 6.77 22.24 9.49
N ARG A 117 8.00 21.72 9.35
CA ARG A 117 9.17 22.09 10.16
C ARG A 117 10.31 22.55 9.27
#